data_AF-A0A2I0EYR1-F1
#
_entry.id   AF-A0A2I0EYR1-F1
#
_cell.length_a   1.000
_cell.length_b   1.000
_cell.length_c   1.000
_cell.angle_alpha   90.00
_cell.angle_beta   90.00
_cell.angle_gamma   90.00
#
_symmetry.space_group_name_H-M   'P 1'
#
loop_
_entity.id
_entity.type
_entity.pdbx_description
1 polymer ?
#
loop_
_entity_poly.entity_id
_entity_poly.type
_entity_poly.pdbx_seq_one_letter_code
_entity_poly.pdbx_strand_id
1 'polypeptide(L)'
;MRGNLEKIRDFSDFNEAASYILQILSKQAGMNSFYIAKQEGGVQKIVKVHNTKHHLIEEGEASPLPCMLSALSVEHGAQALIIEHIGEHELTRSLGVADGFEAGCFVGVPIFYEDGSSYGTVCGLDDGPCELPADLPFIFETLATLLTYVLELERAYGEIESLAAPMVPIVGRVAILPIIGEVRALRAQAIIDHAMHGCAEKGIEVLVIDVSGVSQINSQVGEYLLKLVKVLGLIGVQPVVTGIQPYMALKVPHFAEALKGTMIEANLETALKRLGFSFQKD
;
A
#
# COMPACT_ATOMS: atom_id res chain seq x y z
N MET A 1 -4.03 41.38 2.39
CA MET A 1 -4.18 40.32 3.41
C MET A 1 -3.90 38.98 2.76
N ARG A 2 -2.65 38.50 2.82
CA ARG A 2 -2.29 37.13 2.43
C ARG A 2 -2.44 36.27 3.68
N GLY A 3 -3.54 35.54 3.78
CA GLY A 3 -3.73 34.58 4.86
C GLY A 3 -2.72 33.44 4.71
N ASN A 4 -1.98 33.16 5.78
CA ASN A 4 -1.29 31.89 5.97
C ASN A 4 -2.31 30.77 5.77
N LEU A 5 -2.26 30.09 4.63
CA LEU A 5 -2.73 28.71 4.59
C LEU A 5 -1.71 27.91 5.41
N GLU A 6 -2.04 27.66 6.67
CA GLU A 6 -1.42 26.54 7.38
C GLU A 6 -1.52 25.33 6.46
N LYS A 7 -0.38 24.66 6.24
CA LYS A 7 -0.33 23.41 5.45
C LYS A 7 -1.42 22.50 5.99
N ILE A 8 -2.43 22.22 5.16
CA ILE A 8 -3.38 21.14 5.42
C ILE A 8 -2.51 19.89 5.64
N ARG A 9 -2.56 19.33 6.85
CA ARG A 9 -1.89 18.07 7.16
C ARG A 9 -2.75 16.97 6.52
N ASP A 10 -2.39 16.62 5.30
CA ASP A 10 -2.96 15.51 4.57
C ASP A 10 -1.98 14.33 4.70
N PHE A 11 -2.49 13.13 4.94
CA PHE A 11 -1.66 11.92 5.03
C PHE A 11 -1.63 11.27 3.66
N SER A 12 -0.43 11.05 3.13
CA SER A 12 -0.25 10.47 1.80
C SER A 12 -0.36 8.94 1.77
N ASP A 13 -0.08 8.29 2.91
CA ASP A 13 -0.17 6.84 3.09
C ASP A 13 -0.34 6.41 4.57
N PHE A 14 -0.54 5.11 4.81
CA PHE A 14 -0.68 4.49 6.13
C PHE A 14 0.57 4.68 6.99
N ASN A 15 1.77 4.65 6.40
CA ASN A 15 3.01 4.80 7.16
C ASN A 15 3.13 6.21 7.76
N GLU A 16 2.70 7.23 7.02
CA GLU A 16 2.64 8.60 7.50
C GLU A 16 1.60 8.74 8.61
N ALA A 17 0.38 8.23 8.40
CA ALA A 17 -0.68 8.23 9.41
C ALA A 17 -0.25 7.51 10.70
N ALA A 18 0.34 6.32 10.57
CA ALA A 18 0.92 5.54 11.66
C ALA A 18 1.95 6.35 12.45
N SER A 19 2.88 7.03 11.76
CA SER A 19 3.91 7.86 12.40
C SER A 19 3.30 8.94 13.28
N TYR A 20 2.26 9.63 12.78
CA TYR A 20 1.56 10.66 13.53
C TYR A 20 0.78 10.10 14.72
N ILE A 21 0.12 8.96 14.54
CA ILE A 21 -0.64 8.30 15.60
C ILE A 21 0.28 7.85 16.73
N LEU A 22 1.42 7.23 16.42
CA LEU A 22 2.42 6.86 17.43
C LEU A 22 2.98 8.08 18.18
N GLN A 23 3.14 9.23 17.52
CA GLN A 23 3.52 10.49 18.17
C GLN A 23 2.42 11.08 19.06
N ILE A 24 1.15 10.85 18.74
CA ILE A 24 0.03 11.27 19.60
C ILE A 24 0.01 10.40 20.84
N LEU A 25 0.10 9.07 20.67
CA LEU A 25 0.16 8.11 21.78
C LEU A 25 1.32 8.41 22.72
N SER A 26 2.49 8.76 22.19
CA SER A 26 3.66 9.07 23.03
C SER A 26 3.49 10.27 23.93
N LYS A 27 2.74 11.27 23.49
CA LYS A 27 2.43 12.46 24.31
C LYS A 27 1.38 12.20 25.39
N GLN A 28 0.54 11.18 25.21
CA GLN A 28 -0.56 10.87 26.13
C GLN A 28 -0.18 9.80 27.16
N ALA A 29 0.59 8.78 26.76
CA ALA A 29 0.83 7.60 27.59
C ALA A 29 2.10 7.67 28.45
N GLY A 30 3.08 8.53 28.12
CA GLY A 30 4.34 8.64 28.87
C GLY A 30 5.29 7.44 28.80
N MET A 31 4.96 6.41 28.01
CA MET A 31 5.79 5.21 27.80
C MET A 31 6.99 5.49 26.88
N ASN A 32 7.98 4.60 26.90
CA ASN A 32 9.17 4.75 26.07
C ASN A 32 8.91 4.52 24.58
N SER A 33 8.29 3.38 24.22
CA SER A 33 8.22 2.93 22.84
C SER A 33 6.78 2.70 22.40
N PHE A 34 6.44 3.22 21.23
CA PHE A 34 5.15 2.95 20.57
C PHE A 34 5.45 2.38 19.20
N TYR A 35 4.72 1.34 18.80
CA TYR A 35 5.00 0.67 17.54
C TYR A 35 3.77 0.03 16.93
N ILE A 36 3.85 -0.22 15.62
CA ILE A 36 2.88 -1.05 14.90
C ILE A 36 3.57 -2.37 14.53
N ALA A 37 2.95 -3.45 14.96
CA ALA A 37 3.36 -4.81 14.72
C ALA A 37 2.39 -5.46 13.72
N LYS A 38 2.82 -5.55 12.46
CA LYS A 38 2.03 -6.18 11.40
C LYS A 38 2.15 -7.70 11.48
N GLN A 39 1.06 -8.42 11.26
CA GLN A 39 1.07 -9.87 11.14
C GLN A 39 1.11 -10.30 9.68
N GLU A 40 2.05 -11.18 9.33
CA GLU A 40 2.19 -11.68 7.97
C GLU A 40 2.76 -13.11 7.97
N GLY A 41 1.99 -14.08 7.47
CA GLY A 41 2.45 -15.46 7.31
C GLY A 41 2.84 -16.17 8.61
N GLY A 42 2.19 -15.85 9.74
CA GLY A 42 2.52 -16.41 11.06
C GLY A 42 3.73 -15.76 11.75
N VAL A 43 4.32 -14.76 11.12
CA VAL A 43 5.39 -13.93 11.68
C VAL A 43 4.83 -12.55 11.98
N GLN A 44 5.36 -11.91 13.01
CA GLN A 44 5.09 -10.51 13.29
C GLN A 44 6.28 -9.68 12.84
N LYS A 45 6.02 -8.57 12.13
CA LYS A 45 7.03 -7.61 11.71
C LYS A 45 6.72 -6.22 12.26
N ILE A 46 7.71 -5.57 12.83
CA ILE A 46 7.60 -4.18 13.27
C ILE A 46 7.68 -3.27 12.04
N VAL A 47 6.59 -2.58 11.72
CA VAL A 47 6.48 -1.74 10.51
C VAL A 47 6.67 -0.25 10.80
N LYS A 48 6.40 0.17 12.04
CA LYS A 48 6.62 1.55 12.47
C LYS A 48 6.95 1.62 13.95
N VAL A 49 7.86 2.51 14.34
CA VAL A 49 8.26 2.72 15.74
C VAL A 49 8.40 4.21 16.04
N HIS A 50 8.08 4.58 17.28
CA HIS A 50 8.40 5.85 17.89
C HIS A 50 8.94 5.61 19.30
N ASN A 51 10.27 5.77 19.47
CA ASN A 51 10.97 5.68 20.75
C ASN A 51 11.17 7.08 21.34
N THR A 52 10.94 7.28 22.64
CA THR A 52 11.00 8.60 23.31
C THR A 52 12.25 8.81 24.17
N LYS A 53 12.64 7.85 25.01
CA LYS A 53 13.79 7.96 25.94
C LYS A 53 15.02 7.27 25.35
N HIS A 54 14.89 5.99 25.00
CA HIS A 54 15.94 5.16 24.40
C HIS A 54 15.36 4.12 23.43
N HIS A 55 16.22 3.47 22.67
CA HIS A 55 15.81 2.49 21.67
C HIS A 55 15.50 1.13 22.30
N LEU A 56 14.22 0.83 22.56
CA LEU A 56 13.77 -0.50 22.99
C LEU A 56 13.32 -1.39 21.84
N ILE A 57 12.71 -0.79 20.80
CA ILE A 57 12.16 -1.51 19.65
C ILE A 57 12.78 -0.95 18.36
N GLU A 58 13.06 -1.83 17.40
CA GLU A 58 13.61 -1.48 16.09
C GLU A 58 12.61 -1.74 14.95
N GLU A 59 12.55 -0.81 13.99
CA GLU A 59 11.76 -1.02 12.76
C GLU A 59 12.39 -2.13 11.91
N GLY A 60 11.54 -3.02 11.38
CA GLY A 60 11.95 -4.13 10.53
C GLY A 60 12.24 -5.43 11.28
N GLU A 61 12.30 -5.41 12.61
CA GLU A 61 12.43 -6.62 13.43
C GLU A 61 11.25 -7.58 13.15
N ALA A 62 11.58 -8.86 13.00
CA ALA A 62 10.61 -9.90 12.68
C ALA A 62 10.76 -11.08 13.64
N SER A 63 9.66 -11.48 14.27
CA SER A 63 9.64 -12.51 15.31
C SER A 63 8.44 -13.45 15.15
N PRO A 64 8.56 -14.74 15.55
CA PRO A 64 7.43 -15.66 15.56
C PRO A 64 6.28 -15.13 16.44
N LEU A 65 5.06 -15.11 15.91
CA LEU A 65 3.91 -14.50 16.57
C LEU A 65 3.60 -15.05 17.99
N PRO A 66 3.62 -16.38 18.24
CA PRO A 66 3.17 -16.94 19.53
C PRO A 66 3.98 -16.50 20.76
N CYS A 67 5.15 -15.88 20.56
CA CYS A 67 6.08 -15.50 21.62
C CYS A 67 6.09 -13.99 21.92
N MET A 68 5.17 -13.19 21.34
CA MET A 68 5.18 -11.73 21.46
C MET A 68 4.00 -11.21 22.29
N LEU A 69 4.22 -10.14 23.08
CA LEU A 69 3.17 -9.47 23.88
C LEU A 69 1.97 -9.01 23.02
N SER A 70 2.23 -8.57 21.80
CA SER A 70 1.23 -8.20 20.79
C SER A 70 0.33 -9.36 20.36
N ALA A 71 0.79 -10.61 20.42
CA ALA A 71 -0.09 -11.74 20.15
C ALA A 71 -1.16 -11.89 21.25
N LEU A 72 -0.80 -11.59 22.50
CA LEU A 72 -1.77 -11.59 23.60
C LEU A 72 -2.89 -10.57 23.37
N SER A 73 -2.59 -9.41 22.78
CA SER A 73 -3.62 -8.42 22.44
C SER A 73 -4.62 -8.95 21.43
N VAL A 74 -4.17 -9.71 20.43
CA VAL A 74 -5.07 -10.31 19.44
C VAL A 74 -5.93 -11.42 20.05
N GLU A 75 -5.36 -12.22 20.95
CA GLU A 75 -6.10 -13.26 21.70
C GLU A 75 -7.09 -12.66 22.71
N HIS A 76 -6.77 -11.50 23.28
CA HIS A 76 -7.63 -10.78 24.23
C HIS A 76 -8.93 -10.26 23.59
N GLY A 77 -8.91 -9.99 22.28
CA GLY A 77 -10.04 -9.51 21.51
C GLY A 77 -9.91 -8.03 21.14
N ALA A 78 -11.04 -7.39 20.80
CA ALA A 78 -11.02 -6.05 20.19
C ALA A 78 -10.73 -4.89 21.16
N GLN A 79 -10.71 -5.16 22.46
CA GLN A 79 -10.44 -4.14 23.49
C GLN A 79 -8.95 -4.03 23.76
N ALA A 80 -8.54 -2.89 24.32
CA ALA A 80 -7.16 -2.71 24.73
C ALA A 80 -6.74 -3.69 25.83
N LEU A 81 -5.68 -4.45 25.56
CA LEU A 81 -4.99 -5.23 26.56
C LEU A 81 -3.97 -4.33 27.27
N ILE A 82 -4.12 -4.18 28.59
CA ILE A 82 -3.19 -3.44 29.43
C ILE A 82 -2.52 -4.40 30.40
N ILE A 83 -1.19 -4.33 30.46
CA ILE A 83 -0.35 -5.09 31.37
C ILE A 83 0.54 -4.09 32.10
N GLU A 84 0.21 -3.80 33.35
CA GLU A 84 0.96 -2.83 34.17
C GLU A 84 2.32 -3.39 34.63
N HIS A 85 2.41 -4.71 34.83
CA HIS A 85 3.61 -5.41 35.27
C HIS A 85 3.83 -6.69 34.48
N ILE A 86 4.71 -6.64 33.47
CA ILE A 86 4.93 -7.75 32.55
C ILE A 86 5.46 -9.00 33.27
N GLY A 87 6.32 -8.88 34.28
CA GLY A 87 6.87 -10.02 35.01
C GLY A 87 5.86 -10.75 35.91
N GLU A 88 4.79 -10.07 36.34
CA GLU A 88 3.82 -10.61 37.31
C GLU A 88 2.51 -11.07 36.64
N HIS A 89 2.22 -10.58 35.44
CA HIS A 89 0.96 -10.80 34.76
C HIS A 89 0.79 -12.26 34.30
N GLU A 90 -0.42 -12.82 34.42
CA GLU A 90 -0.63 -14.24 34.15
C GLU A 90 -0.45 -14.62 32.68
N LEU A 91 -0.86 -13.72 31.77
CA LEU A 91 -0.78 -13.92 30.32
C LEU A 91 0.66 -13.93 29.77
N THR A 92 1.63 -13.36 30.49
CA THR A 92 3.02 -13.22 30.03
C THR A 92 3.91 -14.37 30.48
N ARG A 93 3.46 -15.21 31.42
CA ARG A 93 4.22 -16.34 31.98
C ARG A 93 4.71 -17.34 30.92
N SER A 94 3.97 -17.50 29.83
CA SER A 94 4.28 -18.42 28.74
C SER A 94 5.23 -17.84 27.69
N LEU A 95 5.44 -16.52 27.67
CA LEU A 95 6.16 -15.84 26.60
C LEU A 95 7.69 -15.88 26.73
N GLY A 96 8.23 -16.37 27.84
CA GLY A 96 9.67 -16.35 28.08
C GLY A 96 10.25 -14.95 27.92
N VAL A 97 9.57 -13.95 28.51
CA VAL A 97 9.90 -12.53 28.39
C VAL A 97 11.39 -12.31 28.67
N ALA A 98 12.09 -11.64 27.75
CA ALA A 98 13.53 -11.41 27.85
C ALA A 98 13.89 -10.62 29.12
N ASP A 99 15.03 -10.99 29.72
CA ASP A 99 15.64 -10.27 30.84
C ASP A 99 15.65 -8.76 30.56
N GLY A 100 14.95 -7.97 31.38
CA GLY A 100 14.94 -6.51 31.29
C GLY A 100 13.56 -5.85 31.14
N PHE A 101 12.50 -6.60 30.82
CA PHE A 101 11.13 -6.06 30.73
C PHE A 101 10.22 -6.46 31.90
N GLU A 102 10.72 -7.19 32.90
CA GLU A 102 9.90 -7.73 34.01
C GLU A 102 9.18 -6.64 34.82
N ALA A 103 9.84 -5.50 35.05
CA ALA A 103 9.25 -4.34 35.71
C ALA A 103 8.48 -3.42 34.75
N GLY A 104 8.52 -3.74 33.45
CA GLY A 104 7.93 -2.97 32.38
C GLY A 104 6.43 -3.15 32.28
N CYS A 105 5.85 -2.37 31.37
CA CYS A 105 4.42 -2.39 31.10
C CYS A 105 4.13 -2.35 29.60
N PHE A 106 2.95 -2.84 29.24
CA PHE A 106 2.54 -3.03 27.86
C PHE A 106 1.08 -2.61 27.68
N VAL A 107 0.81 -1.93 26.57
CA VAL A 107 -0.54 -1.70 26.06
C VAL A 107 -0.57 -2.16 24.62
N GLY A 108 -1.59 -2.93 24.24
CA GLY A 108 -1.73 -3.33 22.84
C GLY A 108 -3.19 -3.43 22.43
N VAL A 109 -3.48 -2.87 21.25
CA VAL A 109 -4.80 -2.90 20.63
C VAL A 109 -4.68 -3.49 19.24
N PRO A 110 -5.49 -4.52 18.91
CA PRO A 110 -5.54 -5.03 17.55
C PRO A 110 -6.05 -4.00 16.55
N ILE A 111 -5.45 -4.02 15.37
CA ILE A 111 -5.91 -3.32 14.18
C ILE A 111 -6.52 -4.41 13.29
N PHE A 112 -7.81 -4.28 13.00
CA PHE A 112 -8.53 -5.21 12.12
C PHE A 112 -8.82 -4.56 10.77
N TYR A 113 -8.99 -5.39 9.76
CA TYR A 113 -9.70 -5.04 8.55
C TYR A 113 -11.21 -5.11 8.78
N GLU A 114 -12.00 -4.52 7.87
CA GLU A 114 -13.47 -4.57 7.92
C GLU A 114 -14.03 -6.00 7.81
N ASP A 115 -13.29 -6.90 7.15
CA ASP A 115 -13.64 -8.33 7.06
C ASP A 115 -13.38 -9.11 8.37
N GLY A 116 -12.86 -8.44 9.40
CA GLY A 116 -12.56 -9.01 10.72
C GLY A 116 -11.21 -9.71 10.80
N SER A 117 -10.45 -9.80 9.70
CA SER A 117 -9.08 -10.31 9.75
C SER A 117 -8.14 -9.29 10.44
N SER A 118 -7.11 -9.79 11.12
CA SER A 118 -6.14 -8.92 11.82
C SER A 118 -5.08 -8.41 10.85
N TYR A 119 -4.91 -7.09 10.80
CA TYR A 119 -3.73 -6.46 10.19
C TYR A 119 -2.50 -6.63 11.09
N GLY A 120 -2.71 -6.45 12.40
CA GLY A 120 -1.65 -6.40 13.39
C GLY A 120 -2.10 -5.73 14.68
N THR A 121 -1.17 -5.12 15.40
CA THR A 121 -1.46 -4.39 16.64
C THR A 121 -0.75 -3.05 16.68
N VAL A 122 -1.39 -2.04 17.29
CA VAL A 122 -0.72 -0.85 17.80
C VAL A 122 -0.37 -1.08 19.27
N CYS A 123 0.89 -0.84 19.62
CA CYS A 123 1.44 -1.19 20.92
C CYS A 123 2.18 -0.01 21.56
N GLY A 124 2.14 0.04 22.89
CA GLY A 124 3.03 0.79 23.74
C GLY A 124 3.82 -0.17 24.63
N LEU A 125 5.09 0.11 24.86
CA LEU A 125 5.98 -0.66 25.71
C LEU A 125 6.90 0.28 26.50
N ASP A 126 7.06 0.00 27.79
CA ASP A 126 8.08 0.60 28.65
C ASP A 126 8.83 -0.52 29.38
N ASP A 127 10.12 -0.32 29.64
CA ASP A 127 10.99 -1.23 30.39
C ASP A 127 11.01 -0.92 31.90
N GLY A 128 10.38 0.19 32.31
CA GLY A 128 10.12 0.53 33.69
C GLY A 128 8.64 0.50 34.08
N PRO A 129 8.34 0.65 35.38
CA PRO A 129 6.97 0.74 35.86
C PRO A 129 6.30 2.00 35.28
N CYS A 130 5.05 1.86 34.87
CA CYS A 130 4.28 2.97 34.32
C CYS A 130 2.95 3.16 35.04
N GLU A 131 2.60 4.42 35.26
CA GLU A 131 1.25 4.81 35.68
C GLU A 131 0.49 5.24 34.43
N LEU A 132 -0.45 4.41 34.00
CA LEU A 132 -1.20 4.65 32.77
C LEU A 132 -2.42 5.54 33.06
N PRO A 133 -2.66 6.59 32.26
CA PRO A 133 -3.88 7.39 32.37
C PRO A 133 -5.15 6.54 32.19
N ALA A 134 -6.21 6.86 32.94
CA ALA A 134 -7.45 6.09 32.91
C ALA A 134 -8.16 6.11 31.54
N ASP A 135 -7.94 7.15 30.73
CA ASP A 135 -8.47 7.33 29.38
C ASP A 135 -7.59 6.69 28.30
N LEU A 136 -6.41 6.17 28.67
CA LEU A 136 -5.46 5.61 27.73
C LEU A 136 -6.00 4.47 26.86
N PRO A 137 -6.70 3.44 27.40
CA PRO A 137 -7.28 2.40 26.56
C PRO A 137 -8.23 2.97 25.49
N PHE A 138 -9.07 3.94 25.84
CA PHE A 138 -9.97 4.60 24.89
C PHE A 138 -9.20 5.35 23.78
N ILE A 139 -8.10 6.02 24.11
CA ILE A 139 -7.24 6.70 23.13
C ILE A 139 -6.64 5.67 22.16
N PHE A 140 -6.07 4.60 22.68
CA PHE A 140 -5.49 3.55 21.85
C PHE A 140 -6.53 2.89 20.94
N GLU A 141 -7.71 2.54 21.46
CA GLU A 141 -8.82 1.95 20.68
C GLU A 141 -9.31 2.90 19.58
N THR A 142 -9.46 4.19 19.89
CA THR A 142 -9.87 5.21 18.92
C THR A 142 -8.83 5.35 17.81
N LEU A 143 -7.54 5.42 18.16
CA LEU A 143 -6.47 5.57 17.19
C LEU A 143 -6.25 4.28 16.36
N ALA A 144 -6.46 3.10 16.94
CA ALA A 144 -6.49 1.83 16.21
C ALA A 144 -7.63 1.81 15.18
N THR A 145 -8.81 2.29 15.56
CA THR A 145 -9.96 2.42 14.64
C THR A 145 -9.67 3.40 13.50
N LEU A 146 -8.98 4.52 13.78
CA LEU A 146 -8.54 5.44 12.73
C LEU A 146 -7.51 4.80 11.78
N LEU A 147 -6.58 4.00 12.31
CA LEU A 147 -5.64 3.23 11.50
C LEU A 147 -6.36 2.24 10.59
N THR A 148 -7.37 1.52 11.10
CA THR A 148 -8.24 0.65 10.30
C THR A 148 -8.88 1.43 9.15
N TYR A 149 -9.46 2.61 9.42
CA TYR A 149 -10.07 3.42 8.37
C TYR A 149 -9.07 3.88 7.29
N VAL A 150 -7.85 4.26 7.69
CA VAL A 150 -6.79 4.61 6.74
C VAL A 150 -6.35 3.40 5.91
N LEU A 151 -6.20 2.23 6.53
CA LEU A 151 -5.85 0.98 5.83
C LEU A 151 -6.89 0.61 4.78
N GLU A 152 -8.18 0.67 5.13
CA GLU A 152 -9.25 0.34 4.19
C GLU A 152 -9.35 1.36 3.07
N LEU A 153 -9.15 2.64 3.37
CA LEU A 153 -9.11 3.67 2.36
C LEU A 153 -7.96 3.43 1.37
N GLU A 154 -6.76 3.10 1.85
CA GLU A 154 -5.63 2.72 1.00
C GLU A 154 -5.92 1.47 0.17
N ARG A 155 -6.50 0.44 0.78
CA ARG A 155 -6.87 -0.80 0.09
C ARG A 155 -7.88 -0.52 -1.01
N ALA A 156 -8.92 0.26 -0.72
CA ALA A 156 -9.93 0.67 -1.69
C ALA A 156 -9.30 1.49 -2.83
N TYR A 157 -8.39 2.42 -2.53
CA TYR A 157 -7.66 3.16 -3.56
C TYR A 157 -6.77 2.25 -4.40
N GLY A 158 -6.04 1.32 -3.79
CA GLY A 158 -5.21 0.33 -4.49
C GLY A 158 -6.04 -0.60 -5.38
N GLU A 159 -7.20 -1.04 -4.90
CA GLU A 159 -8.16 -1.83 -5.68
C GLU A 159 -8.68 -1.02 -6.87
N ILE A 160 -9.09 0.24 -6.66
CA ILE A 160 -9.50 1.15 -7.75
C ILE A 160 -8.35 1.33 -8.75
N GLU A 161 -7.11 1.52 -8.30
CA GLU A 161 -5.95 1.66 -9.19
C GLU A 161 -5.71 0.39 -10.02
N SER A 162 -5.85 -0.79 -9.42
CA SER A 162 -5.70 -2.09 -10.09
C SER A 162 -6.85 -2.41 -11.04
N LEU A 163 -8.08 -2.03 -10.69
CA LEU A 163 -9.29 -2.20 -11.50
C LEU A 163 -9.36 -1.22 -12.67
N ALA A 164 -8.60 -0.12 -12.63
CA ALA A 164 -8.67 0.92 -13.63
C ALA A 164 -7.81 0.66 -14.89
N ALA A 165 -7.16 -0.50 -14.98
CA ALA A 165 -6.55 -1.00 -16.21
C ALA A 165 -6.65 -2.54 -16.33
N PRO A 166 -7.85 -3.10 -16.52
CA PRO A 166 -8.04 -4.54 -16.59
C PRO A 166 -7.40 -5.09 -17.87
N MET A 167 -6.52 -6.09 -17.75
CA MET A 167 -5.99 -6.79 -18.92
C MET A 167 -7.06 -7.75 -19.49
N VAL A 168 -7.62 -7.39 -20.65
CA VAL A 168 -8.69 -8.13 -21.33
C VAL A 168 -8.11 -8.97 -22.47
N PRO A 169 -8.06 -10.31 -22.35
CA PRO A 169 -7.67 -11.18 -23.46
C PRO A 169 -8.68 -11.10 -24.61
N ILE A 170 -8.23 -11.07 -25.86
CA ILE A 170 -9.11 -11.15 -27.04
C ILE A 170 -9.13 -12.56 -27.60
N VAL A 171 -8.01 -13.00 -28.16
CA VAL A 171 -7.82 -14.34 -28.75
C VAL A 171 -6.34 -14.68 -28.81
N GLY A 172 -6.00 -15.96 -28.71
CA GLY A 172 -4.62 -16.42 -28.76
C GLY A 172 -3.77 -15.77 -27.68
N ARG A 173 -2.66 -15.14 -28.06
CA ARG A 173 -1.71 -14.44 -27.18
C ARG A 173 -1.83 -12.92 -27.27
N VAL A 174 -3.02 -12.41 -27.59
CA VAL A 174 -3.31 -10.97 -27.73
C VAL A 174 -4.24 -10.50 -26.62
N ALA A 175 -3.87 -9.41 -25.93
CA ALA A 175 -4.69 -8.77 -24.91
C ALA A 175 -4.74 -7.25 -25.09
N ILE A 176 -5.75 -6.62 -24.48
CA ILE A 176 -5.92 -5.17 -24.41
C ILE A 176 -5.73 -4.72 -22.96
N LEU A 177 -5.03 -3.61 -22.77
CA LEU A 177 -4.90 -2.88 -21.52
C LEU A 177 -5.49 -1.47 -21.71
N PRO A 178 -6.78 -1.25 -21.38
CA PRO A 178 -7.39 0.06 -21.45
C PRO A 178 -6.96 0.89 -20.23
N ILE A 179 -6.46 2.10 -20.46
CA ILE A 179 -6.08 3.05 -19.40
C ILE A 179 -7.10 4.18 -19.40
N ILE A 180 -7.91 4.26 -18.33
CA ILE A 180 -9.04 5.19 -18.24
C ILE A 180 -8.86 6.16 -17.07
N GLY A 181 -9.17 7.45 -17.27
CA GLY A 181 -9.16 8.46 -16.21
C GLY A 181 -7.80 9.14 -15.99
N GLU A 182 -7.62 9.76 -14.82
CA GLU A 182 -6.38 10.47 -14.48
C GLU A 182 -5.28 9.49 -14.07
N VAL A 183 -4.11 9.62 -14.67
CA VAL A 183 -2.94 8.79 -14.35
C VAL A 183 -1.95 9.61 -13.54
N ARG A 184 -1.52 9.11 -12.38
CA ARG A 184 -0.47 9.68 -11.52
C ARG A 184 0.68 8.70 -11.37
N ALA A 185 1.77 9.12 -10.72
CA ALA A 185 2.99 8.31 -10.58
C ALA A 185 2.75 6.92 -9.96
N LEU A 186 2.05 6.85 -8.83
CA LEU A 186 1.74 5.59 -8.14
C LEU A 186 0.91 4.66 -9.03
N ARG A 187 -0.25 5.15 -9.50
CA ARG A 187 -1.09 4.43 -10.46
C ARG A 187 -0.34 3.96 -11.70
N ALA A 188 0.53 4.79 -12.27
CA ALA A 188 1.28 4.43 -13.46
C ALA A 188 2.27 3.29 -13.20
N GLN A 189 2.94 3.30 -12.04
CA GLN A 189 3.81 2.21 -11.63
C GLN A 189 3.01 0.92 -11.39
N ALA A 190 1.85 1.01 -10.72
CA ALA A 190 0.94 -0.12 -10.54
C ALA A 190 0.46 -0.71 -11.88
N ILE A 191 0.13 0.13 -12.88
CA ILE A 191 -0.23 -0.31 -14.23
C ILE A 191 0.94 -1.06 -14.89
N ILE A 192 2.18 -0.56 -14.76
CA ILE A 192 3.36 -1.22 -15.32
C ILE A 192 3.57 -2.59 -14.70
N ASP A 193 3.50 -2.67 -13.37
CA ASP A 193 3.68 -3.93 -12.65
C ASP A 193 2.57 -4.92 -12.99
N HIS A 194 1.32 -4.48 -13.03
CA HIS A 194 0.17 -5.30 -13.44
C HIS A 194 0.32 -5.83 -14.88
N ALA A 195 0.73 -4.97 -15.82
CA ALA A 195 0.89 -5.35 -17.22
C ALA A 195 2.02 -6.37 -17.42
N MET A 196 3.16 -6.17 -16.76
CA MET A 196 4.28 -7.12 -16.81
C MET A 196 3.90 -8.50 -16.28
N HIS A 197 3.38 -8.55 -15.05
CA HIS A 197 3.00 -9.81 -14.41
C HIS A 197 1.90 -10.51 -15.20
N GLY A 198 0.85 -9.78 -15.58
CA GLY A 198 -0.25 -10.34 -16.35
C GLY A 198 0.17 -10.88 -17.71
N CYS A 199 1.12 -10.23 -18.40
CA CYS A 199 1.63 -10.75 -19.68
C CYS A 199 2.46 -12.02 -19.49
N ALA A 200 3.32 -12.06 -18.49
CA ALA A 200 4.16 -13.23 -18.20
C ALA A 200 3.32 -14.44 -17.77
N GLU A 201 2.37 -14.25 -16.85
CA GLU A 201 1.51 -15.32 -16.32
C GLU A 201 0.57 -15.90 -17.39
N LYS A 202 -0.01 -15.03 -18.24
CA LYS A 202 -0.99 -15.44 -19.25
C LYS A 202 -0.36 -15.77 -20.61
N GLY A 203 0.96 -15.64 -20.75
CA GLY A 203 1.67 -15.91 -22.00
C GLY A 203 1.26 -14.98 -23.15
N ILE A 204 1.04 -13.69 -22.85
CA ILE A 204 0.68 -12.68 -23.85
C ILE A 204 1.92 -12.32 -24.68
N GLU A 205 1.77 -12.27 -26.00
CA GLU A 205 2.80 -11.87 -26.96
C GLU A 205 2.55 -10.47 -27.51
N VAL A 206 1.29 -10.03 -27.58
CA VAL A 206 0.91 -8.71 -28.07
C VAL A 206 -0.02 -8.05 -27.07
N LEU A 207 0.36 -6.88 -26.57
CA LEU A 207 -0.45 -6.08 -25.67
C LEU A 207 -0.84 -4.76 -26.33
N VAL A 208 -2.14 -4.56 -26.55
CA VAL A 208 -2.71 -3.30 -27.05
C VAL A 208 -3.01 -2.37 -25.88
N ILE A 209 -2.22 -1.32 -25.72
CA ILE A 209 -2.37 -0.30 -24.68
C ILE A 209 -3.27 0.80 -25.24
N ASP A 210 -4.51 0.86 -24.77
CA ASP A 210 -5.47 1.87 -25.21
C ASP A 210 -5.52 3.05 -24.23
N VAL A 211 -5.07 4.22 -24.67
CA VAL A 211 -5.05 5.45 -23.87
C VAL A 211 -6.16 6.43 -24.26
N SER A 212 -7.17 5.95 -25.00
CA SER A 212 -8.29 6.78 -25.49
C SER A 212 -9.12 7.41 -24.36
N GLY A 213 -9.18 6.74 -23.20
CA GLY A 213 -9.90 7.17 -22.00
C GLY A 213 -9.11 8.06 -21.03
N VAL A 214 -7.88 8.45 -21.38
CA VAL A 214 -7.04 9.31 -20.52
C VAL A 214 -7.47 10.77 -20.68
N SER A 215 -7.99 11.36 -19.61
CA SER A 215 -8.55 12.73 -19.61
C SER A 215 -7.48 13.83 -19.54
N GLN A 216 -6.33 13.53 -18.92
CA GLN A 216 -5.21 14.45 -18.74
C GLN A 216 -3.89 13.68 -18.91
N ILE A 217 -3.06 14.10 -19.87
CA ILE A 217 -1.64 13.72 -19.90
C ILE A 217 -0.78 14.95 -19.60
N ASN A 218 0.09 14.83 -18.60
CA ASN A 218 1.21 15.73 -18.39
C ASN A 218 2.51 15.04 -18.86
N SER A 219 3.62 15.76 -18.87
CA SER A 219 4.93 15.21 -19.25
C SER A 219 5.30 13.95 -18.45
N GLN A 220 4.97 13.94 -17.15
CA GLN A 220 5.25 12.83 -16.24
C GLN A 220 4.49 11.54 -16.61
N VAL A 221 3.21 11.63 -17.00
CA VAL A 221 2.42 10.47 -17.44
C VAL A 221 2.91 9.92 -18.77
N GLY A 222 3.34 10.82 -19.67
CA GLY A 222 3.98 10.43 -20.92
C GLY A 222 5.19 9.54 -20.71
N GLU A 223 6.08 9.91 -19.78
CA GLU A 223 7.26 9.10 -19.43
C GLU A 223 6.89 7.70 -18.92
N TYR A 224 5.81 7.56 -18.15
CA TYR A 224 5.36 6.25 -17.68
C TYR A 224 4.84 5.36 -18.81
N LEU A 225 4.11 5.93 -19.79
CA LEU A 225 3.70 5.17 -20.97
C LEU A 225 4.92 4.69 -21.77
N LEU A 226 5.92 5.55 -21.94
CA LEU A 226 7.18 5.17 -22.59
C LEU A 226 7.93 4.09 -21.81
N LYS A 227 7.94 4.17 -20.47
CA LYS A 227 8.51 3.14 -19.60
C LYS A 227 7.78 1.80 -19.79
N LEU A 228 6.45 1.80 -19.80
CA LEU A 228 5.64 0.61 -20.05
C LEU A 228 6.00 -0.06 -21.38
N VAL A 229 6.00 0.71 -22.48
CA VAL A 229 6.35 0.22 -23.82
C VAL A 229 7.74 -0.42 -23.85
N LYS A 230 8.74 0.24 -23.24
CA LYS A 230 10.12 -0.27 -23.17
C LYS A 230 10.19 -1.58 -22.39
N VAL A 231 9.56 -1.61 -21.21
CA VAL A 231 9.58 -2.76 -20.31
C VAL A 231 8.90 -3.98 -20.95
N LEU A 232 7.76 -3.80 -21.62
CA LEU A 232 7.10 -4.87 -22.38
C LEU A 232 8.01 -5.45 -23.47
N GLY A 233 8.69 -4.59 -24.22
CA GLY A 233 9.65 -5.02 -25.24
C GLY A 233 10.81 -5.83 -24.68
N LEU A 234 11.30 -5.49 -23.48
CA LEU A 234 12.38 -6.23 -22.80
C LEU A 234 11.97 -7.64 -22.39
N ILE A 235 10.70 -7.85 -22.04
CA ILE A 235 10.16 -9.17 -21.68
C ILE A 235 9.61 -9.94 -22.89
N GLY A 236 9.84 -9.44 -24.12
CA GLY A 236 9.43 -10.10 -25.36
C GLY A 236 7.95 -9.92 -25.72
N VAL A 237 7.25 -8.99 -25.08
CA VAL A 237 5.86 -8.63 -25.43
C VAL A 237 5.89 -7.48 -26.42
N GLN A 238 5.21 -7.63 -27.55
CA GLN A 238 5.04 -6.56 -28.53
C GLN A 238 3.99 -5.54 -28.05
N PRO A 239 4.39 -4.30 -27.73
CA PRO A 239 3.43 -3.26 -27.40
C PRO A 239 2.80 -2.68 -28.68
N VAL A 240 1.49 -2.43 -28.62
CA VAL A 240 0.75 -1.64 -29.62
C VAL A 240 0.03 -0.53 -28.87
N VAL A 241 0.17 0.72 -29.29
CA VAL A 241 -0.46 1.86 -28.59
C VAL A 241 -1.61 2.42 -29.41
N THR A 242 -2.77 2.62 -28.79
CA THR A 242 -3.95 3.19 -29.44
C THR A 242 -4.51 4.38 -28.68
N GLY A 243 -5.24 5.25 -29.38
CA GLY A 243 -6.01 6.32 -28.73
C GLY A 243 -5.19 7.53 -28.28
N ILE A 244 -3.95 7.69 -28.77
CA ILE A 244 -3.15 8.90 -28.51
C ILE A 244 -3.84 10.10 -29.14
N GLN A 245 -4.33 11.02 -28.31
CA GLN A 245 -4.99 12.24 -28.76
C GLN A 245 -3.96 13.31 -29.18
N PRO A 246 -4.31 14.24 -30.10
CA PRO A 246 -3.36 15.24 -30.62
C PRO A 246 -2.67 16.06 -29.54
N TYR A 247 -3.38 16.44 -28.47
CA TYR A 247 -2.79 17.19 -27.36
C TYR A 247 -1.71 16.39 -26.62
N MET A 248 -1.84 15.05 -26.56
CA MET A 248 -0.90 14.16 -25.87
C MET A 248 0.42 14.12 -26.62
N ALA A 249 0.35 13.97 -27.95
CA ALA A 249 1.53 13.97 -28.82
C ALA A 249 2.31 15.29 -28.77
N LEU A 250 1.66 16.42 -28.48
CA LEU A 250 2.30 17.73 -28.35
C LEU A 250 2.92 18.00 -26.97
N LYS A 251 2.40 17.39 -25.91
CA LYS A 251 2.80 17.69 -24.52
C LYS A 251 3.95 16.83 -23.99
N VAL A 252 4.20 15.67 -24.58
CA VAL A 252 5.23 14.74 -24.12
C VAL A 252 6.49 14.90 -24.99
N PRO A 253 7.61 15.39 -24.43
CA PRO A 253 8.87 15.48 -25.17
C PRO A 253 9.31 14.11 -25.69
N HIS A 254 9.99 14.06 -26.83
CA HIS A 254 10.56 12.83 -27.40
C HIS A 254 9.58 11.69 -27.70
N PHE A 255 8.26 11.90 -27.61
CA PHE A 255 7.27 10.83 -27.83
C PHE A 255 7.45 10.12 -29.18
N ALA A 256 7.71 10.90 -30.23
CA ALA A 256 7.97 10.39 -31.59
C ALA A 256 9.26 9.56 -31.69
N GLU A 257 10.30 9.93 -30.93
CA GLU A 257 11.57 9.22 -30.89
C GLU A 257 11.47 7.94 -30.04
N ALA A 258 10.86 8.05 -28.87
CA ALA A 258 10.75 6.98 -27.90
C ALA A 258 9.79 5.85 -28.31
N LEU A 259 8.79 6.15 -29.14
CA LEU A 259 7.89 5.15 -29.72
C LEU A 259 8.31 4.68 -31.11
N LYS A 260 9.51 5.06 -31.58
CA LYS A 260 10.01 4.60 -32.87
C LYS A 260 10.07 3.07 -32.92
N GLY A 261 9.41 2.48 -33.91
CA GLY A 261 9.32 1.02 -34.06
C GLY A 261 8.18 0.38 -33.25
N THR A 262 7.45 1.14 -32.44
CA THR A 262 6.20 0.68 -31.81
C THR A 262 5.04 0.90 -32.79
N MET A 263 4.12 -0.06 -32.88
CA MET A 263 2.90 0.11 -33.67
C MET A 263 1.98 1.10 -32.94
N ILE A 264 1.57 2.16 -33.63
CA ILE A 264 0.65 3.17 -33.10
C ILE A 264 -0.52 3.30 -34.06
N GLU A 265 -1.74 3.21 -33.53
CA GLU A 265 -2.97 3.40 -34.32
C GLU A 265 -3.93 4.38 -33.64
N ALA A 266 -4.83 4.96 -34.44
CA ALA A 266 -5.79 5.94 -33.93
C ALA A 266 -6.76 5.35 -32.91
N ASN A 267 -7.13 4.07 -33.06
CA ASN A 267 -8.09 3.38 -32.20
C ASN A 267 -7.84 1.87 -32.21
N LEU A 268 -8.47 1.18 -31.24
CA LEU A 268 -8.38 -0.26 -31.08
C LEU A 268 -8.81 -1.03 -32.33
N GLU A 269 -9.88 -0.63 -33.00
CA GLU A 269 -10.38 -1.31 -34.21
C GLU A 269 -9.32 -1.37 -35.31
N THR A 270 -8.62 -0.25 -35.56
CA THR A 270 -7.57 -0.18 -36.59
C THR A 270 -6.36 -1.02 -36.22
N ALA A 271 -5.98 -1.03 -34.93
CA ALA A 271 -4.91 -1.88 -34.42
C ALA A 271 -5.22 -3.37 -34.62
N LEU A 272 -6.44 -3.80 -34.26
CA LEU A 272 -6.84 -5.20 -34.43
C LEU A 272 -6.84 -5.60 -35.91
N LYS A 273 -7.34 -4.76 -36.81
CA LYS A 273 -7.26 -5.03 -38.27
C LYS A 273 -5.82 -5.21 -38.74
N ARG A 274 -4.89 -4.37 -38.28
CA ARG A 274 -3.46 -4.50 -38.62
C ARG A 274 -2.80 -5.73 -38.03
N LEU A 275 -3.26 -6.19 -36.87
CA LEU A 275 -2.83 -7.44 -36.27
C LEU A 275 -3.45 -8.68 -36.97
N GLY A 276 -4.23 -8.49 -38.04
CA GLY A 276 -4.80 -9.57 -38.85
C GLY A 276 -6.19 -10.02 -38.39
N PHE A 277 -6.81 -9.32 -37.44
CA PHE A 277 -8.18 -9.62 -37.04
C PHE A 277 -9.17 -9.12 -38.09
N SER A 278 -10.16 -9.94 -38.40
CA SER A 278 -11.30 -9.56 -39.24
C SER A 278 -12.59 -9.91 -38.53
N PHE A 279 -13.56 -9.01 -38.63
CA PHE A 279 -14.91 -9.27 -38.16
C PHE A 279 -15.64 -10.06 -39.25
N GLN A 280 -16.06 -11.29 -38.93
CA GLN A 280 -16.98 -12.05 -39.75
C GLN A 280 -18.32 -12.11 -39.03
N LYS A 281 -19.38 -11.74 -39.75
CA LYS A 281 -20.75 -11.88 -39.27
C LYS A 281 -21.33 -13.10 -39.98
N ASP A 282 -21.70 -14.11 -39.20
CA ASP A 282 -22.45 -15.27 -39.70
C ASP A 282 -23.81 -14.84 -40.28
#